data_AF-A0A133SHS4-F1
#
_entry.id   AF-A0A133SHS4-F1
#
_cell.length_a   1.000
_cell.length_b   1.000
_cell.length_c   1.000
_cell.angle_alpha   90.00
_cell.angle_beta   90.00
_cell.angle_gamma   90.00
#
_symmetry.space_group_name_H-M   'P 1'
#
loop_
_entity.id
_entity.type
_entity.pdbx_description
1 polymer ?
#
loop_
_entity_poly.entity_id
_entity_poly.type
_entity_poly.pdbx_seq_one_letter_code
_entity_poly.pdbx_strand_id
1 'polypeptide(L)'
;MITFVECRNFLKLLMFLLIVTVSLISHVAYANDESDRWMAFNQDSYWKMSLDTQTIKYDKEQDRVTYWIKYERSVNRNGVYVPTHLNHEMIDFKNRTVTKIGESKYINGAPNAETTNFEAPEGVTFNLFPGDTLTDLVSRLCGRQPLYAKPLWKVVYTQGQLDKYSIDLNNIEVDALNHRALVYVLWGNSHNDSYICDFDKGTVSGRDAYDRYWGREEIPVPESYREAIYNEAYKQYKAQLSSEL
;
A
#
# COMPACT_ATOMS: atom_id res chain seq x y z
N MET A 1 49.44 30.87 -41.96
CA MET A 1 49.83 30.81 -40.53
C MET A 1 48.74 31.30 -39.58
N ILE A 2 47.79 32.15 -40.03
CA ILE A 2 46.67 32.68 -39.21
C ILE A 2 45.59 31.62 -38.92
N THR A 3 45.28 30.76 -39.89
CA THR A 3 44.26 29.71 -39.79
C THR A 3 44.53 28.61 -38.75
N PHE A 4 45.81 28.31 -38.47
CA PHE A 4 46.17 27.27 -37.50
C PHE A 4 46.02 27.74 -36.05
N VAL A 5 46.25 29.04 -35.80
CA VAL A 5 46.09 29.66 -34.47
C VAL A 5 44.62 29.81 -34.11
N GLU A 6 43.79 30.22 -35.07
CA GLU A 6 42.32 30.32 -34.90
C GLU A 6 41.69 28.95 -34.67
N CYS A 7 42.10 27.92 -35.43
CA CYS A 7 41.62 26.55 -35.23
C CYS A 7 42.01 25.99 -33.86
N ARG A 8 43.23 26.27 -33.39
CA ARG A 8 43.70 25.88 -32.05
C ARG A 8 42.91 26.57 -30.93
N ASN A 9 42.58 27.86 -31.09
CA ASN A 9 41.80 28.60 -30.11
C ASN A 9 40.33 28.15 -30.10
N PHE A 10 39.76 27.83 -31.26
CA PHE A 10 38.43 27.25 -31.37
C PHE A 10 38.34 25.88 -30.68
N LEU A 11 39.34 25.00 -30.88
CA LEU A 11 39.36 23.69 -30.23
C LEU A 11 39.45 23.79 -28.70
N LYS A 12 40.23 24.75 -28.18
CA LYS A 12 40.32 25.03 -26.73
C LYS A 12 38.99 25.53 -26.17
N LEU A 13 38.31 26.43 -26.88
CA LEU A 13 36.99 26.92 -26.49
C LEU A 13 35.97 25.78 -26.46
N LEU A 14 35.98 24.92 -27.48
CA LEU A 14 35.11 23.75 -27.56
C LEU A 14 35.34 22.78 -26.39
N MET A 15 36.61 22.47 -26.09
CA MET A 15 36.96 21.62 -24.94
C MET A 15 36.52 22.24 -23.61
N PHE A 16 36.72 23.54 -23.43
CA PHE A 16 36.27 24.22 -22.22
C PHE A 16 34.75 24.18 -22.08
N LEU A 17 34.03 24.43 -23.18
CA LEU A 17 32.57 24.37 -23.20
C LEU A 17 32.06 22.96 -22.89
N LEU A 18 32.77 21.93 -23.38
CA LEU A 18 32.47 20.52 -23.09
C LEU A 18 32.70 20.17 -21.62
N ILE A 19 33.80 20.64 -21.01
CA ILE A 19 34.08 20.45 -19.58
C ILE A 19 33.02 21.12 -18.71
N VAL A 20 32.62 22.35 -19.06
CA VAL A 20 31.59 23.11 -18.34
C VAL A 20 30.22 22.43 -18.46
N THR A 21 29.84 21.98 -19.66
CA THR A 21 28.58 21.27 -19.88
C THR A 21 28.56 19.92 -19.17
N VAL A 22 29.62 19.12 -19.26
CA VAL A 22 29.72 17.85 -18.51
C VAL A 22 29.65 18.11 -17.01
N SER A 23 30.37 19.11 -16.49
CA SER A 23 30.32 19.47 -15.06
C SER A 23 28.91 19.89 -14.63
N LEU A 24 28.20 20.70 -15.43
CA LEU A 24 26.81 21.07 -15.17
C LEU A 24 25.87 19.86 -15.17
N ILE A 25 26.02 18.95 -16.14
CA ILE A 25 25.22 17.70 -16.20
C ILE A 25 25.50 16.82 -14.98
N SER A 26 26.76 16.73 -14.53
CA SER A 26 27.13 15.98 -13.32
C SER A 26 26.54 16.58 -12.05
N HIS A 27 26.47 17.91 -11.93
CA HIS A 27 25.85 18.56 -10.76
C HIS A 27 24.33 18.40 -10.75
N VAL A 28 23.67 18.43 -11.92
CA VAL A 28 22.22 18.16 -12.02
C VAL A 28 21.91 16.69 -11.69
N ALA A 29 22.76 15.74 -12.10
CA ALA A 29 22.62 14.33 -11.74
C ALA A 29 22.78 14.10 -10.23
N TYR A 30 23.76 14.75 -9.58
CA TYR A 30 23.99 14.60 -8.14
C TYR A 30 22.90 15.24 -7.27
N ALA A 31 22.20 16.27 -7.77
CA ALA A 31 21.05 16.87 -7.08
C ALA A 31 19.77 16.03 -7.22
N ASN A 32 19.66 15.18 -8.24
CA ASN A 32 18.54 14.24 -8.43
C ASN A 32 18.69 12.94 -7.61
N ASP A 33 19.86 12.62 -7.08
CA ASP A 33 20.07 11.37 -6.32
C ASP A 33 19.22 11.32 -5.02
N GLU A 34 18.92 12.46 -4.41
CA GLU A 34 17.96 12.52 -3.29
C GLU A 34 16.49 12.36 -3.72
N SER A 35 16.15 12.67 -4.98
CA SER A 35 14.77 12.53 -5.50
C SER A 35 14.42 11.09 -5.86
N ASP A 36 15.40 10.23 -6.14
CA ASP A 36 15.16 8.87 -6.65
C ASP A 36 14.97 7.82 -5.53
N ARG A 37 15.43 8.11 -4.32
CA ARG A 37 15.29 7.19 -3.17
C ARG A 37 13.86 7.10 -2.63
N TRP A 38 13.19 8.24 -2.50
CA TRP A 38 11.89 8.32 -1.81
C TRP A 38 10.75 8.51 -2.80
N MET A 39 10.02 7.43 -3.04
CA MET A 39 8.87 7.44 -3.94
C MET A 39 7.58 7.74 -3.16
N ALA A 40 7.00 8.93 -3.37
CA ALA A 40 5.72 9.28 -2.77
C ALA A 40 4.59 8.40 -3.35
N PHE A 41 3.78 7.79 -2.47
CA PHE A 41 2.64 6.95 -2.88
C PHE A 41 1.32 7.42 -2.28
N ASN A 42 1.36 8.27 -1.24
CA ASN A 42 0.19 8.90 -0.66
C ASN A 42 0.54 10.35 -0.27
N GLN A 43 -0.33 11.29 -0.64
CA GLN A 43 -0.21 12.68 -0.26
C GLN A 43 -1.59 13.33 -0.18
N ASP A 44 -1.92 13.90 0.97
CA ASP A 44 -3.11 14.71 1.22
C ASP A 44 -2.75 16.03 1.92
N SER A 45 -3.72 16.84 2.34
CA SER A 45 -3.46 18.15 2.98
C SER A 45 -2.73 18.08 4.33
N TYR A 46 -2.66 16.90 4.95
CA TYR A 46 -2.14 16.66 6.29
C TYR A 46 -0.89 15.77 6.29
N TRP A 47 -0.84 14.76 5.42
CA TRP A 47 0.18 13.72 5.42
C TRP A 47 0.76 13.49 4.03
N LYS A 48 2.04 13.17 4.00
CA LYS A 48 2.73 12.62 2.85
C LYS A 48 3.48 11.37 3.29
N MET A 49 3.35 10.30 2.52
CA MET A 49 3.99 9.01 2.76
C MET A 49 4.83 8.64 1.53
N SER A 50 6.08 8.28 1.78
CA SER A 50 7.03 7.91 0.74
C SER A 50 7.72 6.58 1.05
N LEU A 51 7.81 5.70 0.05
CA LEU A 51 8.51 4.43 0.11
C LEU A 51 10.00 4.64 -0.19
N ASP A 52 10.88 4.03 0.60
CA ASP A 52 12.31 3.97 0.32
C ASP A 52 12.61 2.85 -0.70
N THR A 53 12.90 3.22 -1.94
CA THR A 53 13.12 2.26 -3.02
C THR A 53 14.47 1.53 -2.89
N GLN A 54 15.43 2.11 -2.16
CA GLN A 54 16.79 1.58 -2.05
C GLN A 54 16.96 0.53 -0.94
N THR A 55 15.99 0.42 -0.02
CA THR A 55 16.07 -0.47 1.14
C THR A 55 15.09 -1.64 1.08
N ILE A 56 14.35 -1.79 -0.02
CA ILE A 56 13.46 -2.93 -0.26
C ILE A 56 14.29 -4.22 -0.33
N LYS A 57 13.98 -5.17 0.55
CA LYS A 57 14.60 -6.50 0.56
C LYS A 57 13.52 -7.56 0.42
N TYR A 58 13.56 -8.30 -0.67
CA TYR A 58 12.61 -9.36 -0.97
C TYR A 58 13.24 -10.74 -0.76
N ASP A 59 12.69 -11.49 0.20
CA ASP A 59 12.95 -12.91 0.41
C ASP A 59 11.97 -13.73 -0.43
N LYS A 60 12.48 -14.29 -1.53
CA LYS A 60 11.71 -15.12 -2.46
C LYS A 60 11.33 -16.48 -1.88
N GLU A 61 12.10 -17.02 -0.95
CA GLU A 61 11.83 -18.34 -0.38
C GLU A 61 10.66 -18.26 0.60
N GLN A 62 10.58 -17.17 1.36
CA GLN A 62 9.48 -16.94 2.30
C GLN A 62 8.31 -16.15 1.71
N ASP A 63 8.45 -15.59 0.50
CA ASP A 63 7.50 -14.66 -0.14
C ASP A 63 7.21 -13.46 0.79
N ARG A 64 8.30 -12.86 1.30
CA ARG A 64 8.28 -11.75 2.27
C ARG A 64 9.15 -10.59 1.80
N VAL A 65 8.69 -9.37 2.05
CA VAL A 65 9.46 -8.16 1.73
C VAL A 65 9.53 -7.24 2.93
N THR A 66 10.70 -6.70 3.21
CA THR A 66 10.89 -5.63 4.20
C THR A 66 11.23 -4.32 3.50
N TYR A 67 10.68 -3.21 3.97
CA TYR A 67 10.88 -1.89 3.37
C TYR A 67 10.68 -0.78 4.42
N TRP A 68 11.13 0.43 4.08
CA TRP A 68 10.95 1.62 4.91
C TRP A 68 9.93 2.58 4.30
N ILE A 69 9.04 3.12 5.13
CA ILE A 69 8.14 4.23 4.78
C ILE A 69 8.56 5.46 5.57
N LYS A 70 8.62 6.60 4.91
CA LYS A 70 8.74 7.91 5.54
C LYS A 70 7.37 8.57 5.68
N TYR A 71 7.06 9.01 6.89
CA TYR A 71 5.88 9.79 7.20
C TYR A 71 6.24 11.25 7.42
N GLU A 72 5.62 12.12 6.64
CA GLU A 72 5.83 13.56 6.69
C GLU A 72 4.50 14.26 6.99
N ARG A 73 4.51 15.20 7.94
CA ARG A 73 3.32 15.95 8.36
C ARG A 73 3.37 17.36 7.80
N SER A 74 2.24 17.82 7.27
CA SER A 74 2.04 19.18 6.80
C SER A 74 2.19 20.18 7.97
N VAL A 75 3.13 21.13 7.85
CA VAL A 75 3.34 22.20 8.84
C VAL A 75 2.45 23.41 8.60
N ASN A 76 2.07 23.63 7.34
CA ASN A 76 1.07 24.58 6.92
C ASN A 76 0.33 23.94 5.74
N ARG A 77 -0.97 24.20 5.58
CA ARG A 77 -1.79 23.64 4.48
C ARG A 77 -1.35 24.08 3.06
N ASN A 78 -0.12 24.61 2.92
CA ASN A 78 0.49 25.11 1.70
C ASN A 78 1.44 24.08 1.06
N GLY A 79 1.37 22.80 1.46
CA GLY A 79 2.15 21.73 0.84
C GLY A 79 3.60 21.61 1.31
N VAL A 80 3.95 22.22 2.45
CA VAL A 80 5.23 22.00 3.11
C VAL A 80 5.07 20.88 4.13
N TYR A 81 5.83 19.80 3.96
CA TYR A 81 5.81 18.64 4.86
C TYR A 81 7.14 18.52 5.60
N VAL A 82 7.07 18.14 6.86
CA VAL A 82 8.24 17.88 7.70
C VAL A 82 8.24 16.40 8.09
N PRO A 83 9.37 15.69 7.89
CA PRO A 83 9.51 14.30 8.32
C PRO A 83 9.26 14.15 9.82
N THR A 84 8.49 13.13 10.18
CA THR A 84 8.13 12.85 11.58
C THR A 84 8.76 11.54 12.06
N HIS A 85 8.58 10.47 11.29
CA HIS A 85 9.11 9.15 11.59
C HIS A 85 9.26 8.32 10.32
N LEU A 86 9.97 7.21 10.45
CA LEU A 86 10.09 6.14 9.49
C LEU A 86 9.46 4.88 10.10
N ASN A 87 8.62 4.17 9.37
CA ASN A 87 8.25 2.80 9.73
C ASN A 87 9.11 1.83 8.94
N HIS A 88 9.62 0.80 9.61
CA HIS A 88 10.16 -0.39 8.99
C HIS A 88 9.06 -1.45 9.01
N GLU A 89 8.65 -1.90 7.84
CA GLU A 89 7.50 -2.79 7.68
C GLU A 89 7.90 -4.04 6.91
N MET A 90 7.16 -5.11 7.17
CA MET A 90 7.26 -6.37 6.47
C MET A 90 5.92 -6.76 5.90
N ILE A 91 5.84 -6.98 4.59
CA ILE A 91 4.72 -7.68 3.98
C ILE A 91 5.05 -9.18 3.91
N ASP A 92 4.16 -10.00 4.43
CA ASP A 92 4.10 -11.44 4.21
C ASP A 92 3.01 -11.71 3.16
N PHE A 93 3.41 -11.95 1.92
CA PHE A 93 2.48 -12.12 0.80
C PHE A 93 1.69 -13.43 0.91
N LYS A 94 2.27 -14.45 1.53
CA LYS A 94 1.62 -15.75 1.73
C LYS A 94 0.48 -15.64 2.74
N ASN A 95 0.75 -14.97 3.85
CA ASN A 95 -0.25 -14.76 4.92
C ASN A 95 -1.12 -13.52 4.66
N ARG A 96 -0.83 -12.73 3.62
CA ARG A 96 -1.53 -11.49 3.27
C ARG A 96 -1.56 -10.50 4.42
N THR A 97 -0.41 -10.29 5.05
CA THR A 97 -0.30 -9.36 6.19
C THR A 97 0.81 -8.35 6.01
N VAL A 98 0.66 -7.20 6.66
CA VAL A 98 1.73 -6.21 6.87
C VAL A 98 2.00 -6.09 8.37
N THR A 99 3.26 -6.14 8.76
CA THR A 99 3.68 -6.01 10.16
C THR A 99 4.66 -4.86 10.29
N LYS A 100 4.42 -3.96 11.25
CA LYS A 100 5.42 -2.97 11.65
C LYS A 100 6.50 -3.66 12.48
N ILE A 101 7.71 -3.77 11.93
CA ILE A 101 8.86 -4.46 12.54
C ILE A 101 9.86 -3.49 13.17
N GLY A 102 9.73 -2.19 12.91
CA GLY A 102 10.54 -1.15 13.55
C GLY A 102 10.03 0.26 13.26
N GLU A 103 10.55 1.23 14.01
CA GLU A 103 10.31 2.66 13.83
C GLU A 103 11.58 3.46 14.08
N SER A 104 11.80 4.55 13.33
CA SER A 104 12.81 5.55 13.64
C SER A 104 12.18 6.94 13.61
N LYS A 105 12.32 7.72 14.67
CA LYS A 105 11.79 9.10 14.75
C LYS A 105 12.79 10.11 14.22
N TYR A 106 12.29 11.18 13.61
CA TYR A 106 13.15 12.32 13.25
C TYR A 106 13.41 13.20 14.47
N ILE A 107 14.68 13.43 14.79
CA ILE A 107 15.13 14.35 15.83
C ILE A 107 16.09 15.34 15.16
N ASN A 108 15.80 16.64 15.27
CA ASN A 108 16.60 17.71 14.66
C ASN A 108 16.87 17.52 13.15
N GLY A 109 15.87 17.01 12.42
CA GLY A 109 15.94 16.84 10.96
C GLY A 109 16.61 15.55 10.48
N ALA A 110 17.06 14.67 11.37
CA ALA A 110 17.65 13.38 11.03
C ALA A 110 16.91 12.21 11.71
N PRO A 111 16.82 11.04 11.06
CA PRO A 111 16.29 9.83 11.71
C PRO A 111 17.21 9.43 12.88
N ASN A 112 16.61 9.02 13.99
CA ASN A 112 17.31 8.45 15.14
C ASN A 112 17.50 6.93 14.98
N ALA A 113 17.95 6.26 16.04
CA ALA A 113 18.07 4.81 16.02
C ALA A 113 16.70 4.12 15.90
N GLU A 114 16.65 3.05 15.12
CA GLU A 114 15.48 2.18 15.04
C GLU A 114 15.13 1.61 16.42
N THR A 115 13.83 1.63 16.74
CA THR A 115 13.24 1.02 17.92
C THR A 115 12.19 0.00 17.50
N THR A 116 12.11 -1.08 18.27
CA THR A 116 11.02 -2.07 18.20
C THR A 116 10.01 -1.89 19.34
N ASN A 117 10.23 -0.90 20.21
CA ASN A 117 9.29 -0.49 21.24
C ASN A 117 8.35 0.56 20.64
N PHE A 118 7.10 0.15 20.40
CA PHE A 118 6.06 1.00 19.82
C PHE A 118 5.27 1.72 20.93
N GLU A 119 4.82 2.95 20.69
CA GLU A 119 4.03 3.74 21.67
C GLU A 119 2.64 3.13 21.95
N ALA A 120 2.13 2.28 21.06
CA ALA A 120 0.98 1.41 21.28
C ALA A 120 1.46 -0.04 21.52
N PRO A 121 0.76 -0.88 22.32
CA PRO A 121 1.25 -2.20 22.76
C PRO A 121 1.52 -3.24 21.67
N GLU A 122 1.48 -2.89 20.39
CA GLU A 122 1.51 -3.83 19.28
C GLU A 122 2.42 -3.32 18.16
N GLY A 123 3.41 -4.14 17.81
CA GLY A 123 3.91 -4.21 16.44
C GLY A 123 2.83 -4.84 15.59
N VAL A 124 1.81 -4.05 15.24
CA VAL A 124 0.56 -4.57 14.72
C VAL A 124 0.79 -5.23 13.37
N THR A 125 0.39 -6.50 13.30
CA THR A 125 0.16 -7.21 12.05
C THR A 125 -1.26 -6.90 11.58
N PHE A 126 -1.40 -6.28 10.42
CA PHE A 126 -2.69 -6.02 9.78
C PHE A 126 -2.87 -6.95 8.59
N ASN A 127 -4.12 -7.30 8.30
CA ASN A 127 -4.44 -7.92 7.02
C ASN A 127 -4.25 -6.89 5.92
N LEU A 128 -3.67 -7.33 4.80
CA LEU A 128 -3.62 -6.52 3.60
C LEU A 128 -5.03 -6.40 3.03
N PHE A 129 -5.38 -5.19 2.59
CA PHE A 129 -6.68 -4.94 1.99
C PHE A 129 -6.55 -4.90 0.46
N PRO A 130 -7.51 -5.47 -0.29
CA PRO A 130 -7.51 -5.32 -1.74
C PRO A 130 -7.55 -3.86 -2.16
N GLY A 131 -6.68 -3.48 -3.09
CA GLY A 131 -6.56 -2.09 -3.54
C GLY A 131 -5.62 -1.22 -2.71
N ASP A 132 -4.92 -1.77 -1.72
CA ASP A 132 -3.83 -1.06 -1.04
C ASP A 132 -2.71 -0.69 -2.03
N THR A 133 -2.55 0.62 -2.26
CA THR A 133 -1.62 1.20 -3.23
C THR A 133 -0.17 0.82 -2.92
N LEU A 134 0.20 0.80 -1.64
CA LEU A 134 1.56 0.51 -1.22
C LEU A 134 1.91 -0.97 -1.52
N THR A 135 1.02 -1.89 -1.18
CA THR A 135 1.18 -3.32 -1.43
C THR A 135 1.36 -3.63 -2.91
N ASP A 136 0.53 -3.03 -3.77
CA ASP A 136 0.64 -3.17 -5.23
C ASP A 136 1.96 -2.58 -5.75
N LEU A 137 2.38 -1.43 -5.24
CA LEU A 137 3.65 -0.80 -5.59
C LEU A 137 4.85 -1.68 -5.20
N VAL A 138 4.90 -2.13 -3.95
CA VAL A 138 5.98 -2.97 -3.41
C VAL A 138 6.03 -4.31 -4.17
N SER A 139 4.87 -4.92 -4.45
CA SER A 139 4.79 -6.15 -5.25
C SER A 139 5.51 -5.99 -6.60
N ARG A 140 5.20 -4.91 -7.33
CA ARG A 140 5.80 -4.65 -8.65
C ARG A 140 7.30 -4.39 -8.57
N LEU A 141 7.76 -3.62 -7.58
CA LEU A 141 9.18 -3.35 -7.37
C LEU A 141 9.97 -4.63 -7.04
N CYS A 142 9.32 -5.63 -6.43
CA CYS A 142 9.90 -6.95 -6.18
C CYS A 142 9.83 -7.90 -7.40
N GLY A 143 9.27 -7.46 -8.53
CA GLY A 143 9.01 -8.32 -9.70
C GLY A 143 7.90 -9.36 -9.46
N ARG A 144 7.06 -9.16 -8.44
CA ARG A 144 5.94 -10.02 -8.09
C ARG A 144 4.67 -9.54 -8.81
N GLN A 145 3.79 -10.47 -9.17
CA GLN A 145 2.43 -10.09 -9.57
C GLN A 145 1.68 -9.46 -8.39
N PRO A 146 0.75 -8.52 -8.62
CA PRO A 146 -0.06 -7.94 -7.56
C PRO A 146 -0.77 -9.03 -6.73
N LEU A 147 -0.87 -8.82 -5.42
CA LEU A 147 -1.47 -9.79 -4.50
C LEU A 147 -2.94 -10.09 -4.81
N TYR A 148 -3.68 -9.08 -5.27
CA TYR A 148 -5.12 -9.17 -5.55
C TYR A 148 -5.40 -8.97 -7.04
N ALA A 149 -6.18 -9.89 -7.62
CA ALA A 149 -6.53 -9.86 -9.04
C ALA A 149 -7.53 -8.74 -9.37
N LYS A 150 -7.33 -8.03 -10.47
CA LYS A 150 -8.26 -7.00 -10.98
C LYS A 150 -9.28 -7.61 -11.97
N PRO A 151 -10.51 -7.05 -12.09
CA PRO A 151 -11.04 -5.90 -11.37
C PRO A 151 -11.41 -6.24 -9.92
N LEU A 152 -11.18 -5.29 -9.00
CA LEU A 152 -11.36 -5.52 -7.56
C LEU A 152 -12.79 -5.30 -7.06
N TRP A 153 -13.60 -4.45 -7.69
CA TRP A 153 -14.84 -3.99 -7.07
C TRP A 153 -16.05 -4.27 -7.93
N LYS A 154 -16.98 -5.09 -7.42
CA LYS A 154 -18.33 -5.25 -7.96
C LYS A 154 -19.32 -4.62 -6.98
N VAL A 155 -20.15 -3.69 -7.48
CA VAL A 155 -21.26 -3.14 -6.69
C VAL A 155 -22.30 -4.23 -6.44
N VAL A 156 -22.68 -4.42 -5.18
CA VAL A 156 -23.68 -5.44 -4.76
C VAL A 156 -24.91 -4.81 -4.14
N TYR A 157 -24.79 -3.59 -3.64
CA TYR A 157 -25.88 -2.86 -3.02
C TYR A 157 -25.76 -1.38 -3.28
N THR A 158 -26.89 -0.72 -3.55
CA THR A 158 -26.98 0.74 -3.62
C THR A 158 -28.33 1.22 -3.13
N GLN A 159 -28.33 2.17 -2.21
CA GLN A 159 -29.51 2.98 -1.86
C GLN A 159 -29.17 4.48 -2.03
N GLY A 160 -28.62 4.82 -3.20
CA GLY A 160 -28.11 6.16 -3.52
C GLY A 160 -26.58 6.21 -3.60
N GLN A 161 -26.03 7.42 -3.76
CA GLN A 161 -24.58 7.62 -3.99
C GLN A 161 -23.72 7.38 -2.74
N LEU A 162 -24.28 7.57 -1.54
CA LEU A 162 -23.56 7.40 -0.27
C LEU A 162 -23.68 5.98 0.28
N ASP A 163 -24.78 5.27 -0.01
CA ASP A 163 -25.01 3.88 0.42
C ASP A 163 -24.69 2.89 -0.69
N LYS A 164 -23.49 3.02 -1.27
CA LYS A 164 -22.97 2.08 -2.27
C LYS A 164 -22.01 1.11 -1.59
N TYR A 165 -22.27 -0.19 -1.72
CA TYR A 165 -21.38 -1.24 -1.22
C TYR A 165 -20.86 -2.05 -2.38
N SER A 166 -19.54 -2.14 -2.48
CA SER A 166 -18.85 -2.94 -3.48
C SER A 166 -18.02 -4.01 -2.81
N ILE A 167 -17.96 -5.21 -3.38
CA ILE A 167 -17.17 -6.31 -2.83
C ILE A 167 -16.08 -6.73 -3.81
N ASP A 168 -15.00 -7.27 -3.26
CA ASP A 168 -14.00 -7.99 -4.05
C ASP A 168 -14.36 -9.45 -4.22
N LEU A 169 -15.07 -9.73 -5.32
CA LEU A 169 -15.49 -11.07 -5.67
C LEU A 169 -14.35 -12.05 -5.93
N ASN A 170 -13.19 -11.55 -6.40
CA ASN A 170 -12.08 -12.41 -6.78
C ASN A 170 -11.25 -12.85 -5.59
N ASN A 171 -11.40 -12.17 -4.46
CA ASN A 171 -10.57 -12.35 -3.28
C ASN A 171 -11.39 -12.64 -2.01
N ILE A 172 -12.62 -13.17 -2.17
CA ILE A 172 -13.38 -13.73 -1.05
C ILE A 172 -12.62 -14.94 -0.50
N GLU A 173 -12.29 -14.89 0.78
CA GLU A 173 -11.54 -15.94 1.47
C GLU A 173 -12.51 -16.90 2.14
N VAL A 174 -12.67 -18.08 1.54
CA VAL A 174 -13.58 -19.11 2.03
C VAL A 174 -12.83 -20.06 2.97
N ASP A 175 -13.38 -20.22 4.17
CA ASP A 175 -12.99 -21.25 5.13
C ASP A 175 -14.04 -22.36 5.09
N ALA A 176 -13.78 -23.37 4.26
CA ALA A 176 -14.69 -24.50 4.08
C ALA A 176 -14.81 -25.37 5.34
N LEU A 177 -13.81 -25.41 6.21
CA LEU A 177 -13.83 -26.22 7.44
C LEU A 177 -14.77 -25.63 8.49
N ASN A 178 -14.81 -24.31 8.59
CA ASN A 178 -15.66 -23.60 9.54
C ASN A 178 -16.92 -23.01 8.90
N HIS A 179 -17.22 -23.37 7.64
CA HIS A 179 -18.33 -22.86 6.84
C HIS A 179 -18.46 -21.32 6.92
N ARG A 180 -17.34 -20.64 6.70
CA ARG A 180 -17.23 -19.18 6.80
C ARG A 180 -16.63 -18.57 5.55
N ALA A 181 -16.86 -17.28 5.37
CA ALA A 181 -16.16 -16.48 4.37
C ALA A 181 -15.79 -15.11 4.92
N LEU A 182 -14.56 -14.66 4.65
CA LEU A 182 -14.13 -13.29 4.83
C LEU A 182 -14.29 -12.54 3.51
N VAL A 183 -14.98 -11.41 3.56
CA VAL A 183 -15.32 -10.56 2.41
C VAL A 183 -14.76 -9.18 2.64
N TYR A 184 -14.04 -8.66 1.64
CA TYR A 184 -13.55 -7.29 1.62
C TYR A 184 -14.57 -6.38 0.92
N VAL A 185 -14.92 -5.27 1.55
CA VAL A 185 -16.01 -4.38 1.14
C VAL A 185 -15.54 -2.93 1.09
N LEU A 186 -15.85 -2.26 -0.02
CA LEU A 186 -15.72 -0.83 -0.16
C LEU A 186 -17.09 -0.17 0.03
N TRP A 187 -17.26 0.56 1.14
CA TRP A 187 -18.42 1.43 1.36
C TRP A 187 -18.16 2.83 0.78
N GLY A 188 -19.12 3.30 -0.01
CA GLY A 188 -18.99 4.51 -0.81
C GLY A 188 -17.87 4.36 -1.84
N ASN A 189 -16.84 5.20 -1.73
CA ASN A 189 -15.67 5.18 -2.62
C ASN A 189 -14.33 5.04 -1.88
N SER A 190 -14.33 4.93 -0.55
CA SER A 190 -13.09 5.07 0.22
C SER A 190 -13.07 4.40 1.59
N HIS A 191 -14.20 3.89 2.09
CA HIS A 191 -14.22 3.20 3.39
C HIS A 191 -14.02 1.71 3.17
N ASN A 192 -12.94 1.19 3.75
CA ASN A 192 -12.52 -0.20 3.62
C ASN A 192 -13.02 -0.98 4.84
N ASP A 193 -13.99 -1.85 4.61
CA ASP A 193 -14.57 -2.73 5.63
C ASP A 193 -14.28 -4.19 5.30
N SER A 194 -14.26 -5.03 6.32
CA SER A 194 -14.25 -6.47 6.18
C SER A 194 -15.49 -7.06 6.84
N TYR A 195 -16.02 -8.13 6.27
CA TYR A 195 -17.17 -8.86 6.81
C TYR A 195 -16.84 -10.35 6.91
N ILE A 196 -17.13 -10.97 8.05
CA ILE A 196 -17.19 -12.43 8.17
C ILE A 196 -18.65 -12.86 8.05
N CYS A 197 -18.90 -13.77 7.11
CA CYS A 197 -20.16 -14.49 6.98
C CYS A 197 -19.99 -15.88 7.57
N ASP A 198 -20.85 -16.26 8.52
CA ASP A 198 -20.92 -17.60 9.11
C ASP A 198 -22.17 -18.29 8.59
N PHE A 199 -21.98 -19.31 7.75
CA PHE A 199 -23.06 -19.98 7.03
C PHE A 199 -23.80 -21.03 7.87
N ASP A 200 -23.18 -21.54 8.94
CA ASP A 200 -23.84 -22.43 9.90
C ASP A 200 -24.84 -21.67 10.76
N LYS A 201 -24.47 -20.47 11.20
CA LYS A 201 -25.34 -19.60 12.01
C LYS A 201 -26.28 -18.74 11.18
N GLY A 202 -25.98 -18.54 9.90
CA GLY A 202 -26.70 -17.58 9.05
C GLY A 202 -26.47 -16.14 9.48
N THR A 203 -25.24 -15.80 9.89
CA THR A 203 -24.91 -14.49 10.45
C THR A 203 -23.81 -13.78 9.68
N VAL A 204 -23.74 -12.47 9.86
CA VAL A 204 -22.67 -11.62 9.35
C VAL A 204 -22.19 -10.69 10.45
N SER A 205 -20.88 -10.48 10.52
CA SER A 205 -20.23 -9.48 11.38
C SER A 205 -19.29 -8.62 10.56
N GLY A 206 -19.34 -7.30 10.74
CA GLY A 206 -18.47 -6.34 10.05
C GLY A 206 -17.41 -5.77 10.98
N ARG A 207 -16.30 -5.33 10.39
CA ARG A 207 -15.28 -4.49 11.04
C ARG A 207 -14.67 -3.52 10.03
N ASP A 208 -14.21 -2.38 10.50
CA ASP A 208 -13.31 -1.52 9.73
C ASP A 208 -12.00 -2.30 9.47
N ALA A 209 -11.38 -2.14 8.29
CA ALA A 209 -10.14 -2.82 7.92
C ALA A 209 -8.99 -2.58 8.93
N TYR A 210 -9.03 -1.48 9.68
CA TYR A 210 -8.04 -1.10 10.68
C TYR A 210 -8.44 -1.44 12.12
N ASP A 211 -9.63 -2.01 12.34
CA ASP A 211 -10.08 -2.43 13.68
C ASP A 211 -9.62 -3.85 14.02
N ARG A 212 -9.31 -4.05 15.31
CA ARG A 212 -8.87 -5.33 15.88
C ARG A 212 -10.03 -6.27 16.17
N TYR A 213 -11.22 -5.73 16.42
CA TYR A 213 -12.36 -6.50 16.88
C TYR A 213 -13.45 -6.58 15.84
N TRP A 214 -14.04 -7.78 15.71
CA TRP A 214 -15.26 -7.96 14.95
C TRP A 214 -16.43 -7.32 15.67
N GLY A 215 -17.32 -6.70 14.90
CA GLY A 215 -18.60 -6.23 15.39
C GLY A 215 -19.49 -7.37 15.86
N ARG A 216 -20.69 -7.01 16.33
CA ARG A 216 -21.70 -7.99 16.74
C ARG A 216 -22.09 -8.88 15.55
N GLU A 217 -22.25 -10.18 15.79
CA GLU A 217 -22.90 -11.09 14.84
C GLU A 217 -24.38 -10.72 14.70
N GLU A 218 -24.81 -10.49 13.46
CA GLU A 218 -26.18 -10.10 13.13
C GLU A 218 -26.74 -11.03 12.05
N ILE A 219 -28.05 -11.30 12.13
CA ILE A 219 -28.77 -12.02 11.07
C ILE A 219 -28.99 -11.03 9.91
N PRO A 220 -28.56 -11.34 8.66
CA PRO A 220 -28.84 -10.49 7.51
C PRO A 220 -30.35 -10.29 7.33
N VAL A 221 -30.78 -9.03 7.24
CA VAL A 221 -32.18 -8.67 7.01
C VAL A 221 -32.43 -8.58 5.50
N PRO A 222 -33.59 -9.02 4.99
CA PRO A 222 -33.94 -8.87 3.58
C PRO A 222 -33.78 -7.43 3.07
N GLU A 223 -33.31 -7.29 1.84
CA GLU A 223 -33.06 -6.02 1.13
C GLU A 223 -32.00 -5.12 1.79
N SER A 224 -31.18 -5.67 2.69
CA SER A 224 -30.06 -4.95 3.30
C SER A 224 -28.75 -5.19 2.56
N TYR A 225 -27.80 -4.25 2.72
CA TYR A 225 -26.43 -4.43 2.24
C TYR A 225 -25.77 -5.69 2.82
N ARG A 226 -26.11 -6.05 4.07
CA ARG A 226 -25.63 -7.25 4.75
C ARG A 226 -26.10 -8.53 4.09
N GLU A 227 -27.37 -8.58 3.69
CA GLU A 227 -27.90 -9.70 2.90
C GLU A 227 -27.18 -9.79 1.54
N ALA A 228 -26.99 -8.66 0.86
CA ALA A 228 -26.30 -8.64 -0.43
C ALA A 228 -24.86 -9.19 -0.31
N ILE A 229 -24.10 -8.77 0.71
CA ILE A 229 -22.75 -9.28 1.01
C ILE A 229 -22.80 -10.77 1.32
N TYR A 230 -23.68 -11.20 2.25
CA TYR A 230 -23.81 -12.59 2.66
C TYR A 230 -24.15 -13.51 1.48
N ASN A 231 -25.08 -13.10 0.62
CA ASN A 231 -25.50 -13.88 -0.54
C ASN A 231 -24.40 -14.06 -1.58
N GLU A 232 -23.58 -13.03 -1.84
CA GLU A 232 -22.45 -13.16 -2.76
C GLU A 232 -21.35 -14.04 -2.18
N ALA A 233 -21.07 -13.92 -0.87
CA ALA A 233 -20.14 -14.80 -0.17
C ALA A 233 -20.60 -16.27 -0.23
N TYR A 234 -21.89 -16.51 0.03
CA TYR A 234 -22.47 -17.86 0.00
C TYR A 234 -22.44 -18.49 -1.40
N LYS A 235 -22.60 -17.69 -2.46
CA LYS A 235 -22.43 -18.17 -3.85
C LYS A 235 -21.02 -18.69 -4.08
N GLN A 236 -19.99 -17.96 -3.65
CA GLN A 236 -18.60 -18.39 -3.80
C GLN A 236 -18.29 -19.63 -2.96
N TYR A 237 -18.76 -19.65 -1.71
CA TYR A 237 -18.64 -20.82 -0.84
C TYR A 237 -19.20 -22.09 -1.50
N LYS A 238 -20.43 -22.02 -2.03
CA LYS A 238 -21.03 -23.16 -2.74
C LYS A 238 -20.29 -23.55 -4.02
N ALA A 239 -19.79 -22.58 -4.79
CA ALA A 239 -19.02 -22.86 -5.99
C ALA A 239 -17.73 -23.63 -5.65
N GLN A 240 -17.05 -23.25 -4.56
CA GLN A 240 -15.83 -23.91 -4.11
C GLN A 240 -16.10 -25.34 -3.60
N LEU A 241 -17.12 -25.54 -2.77
CA LEU A 241 -17.55 -26.88 -2.35
C LEU A 241 -17.88 -27.80 -3.54
N SER A 242 -18.47 -27.25 -4.60
CA SER A 242 -18.81 -28.03 -5.80
C SER A 242 -17.59 -28.39 -6.67
N SER A 243 -16.47 -27.68 -6.50
CA SER A 243 -15.23 -27.94 -7.24
C SER A 243 -14.31 -28.96 -6.57
N GLU A 244 -14.57 -29.26 -5.29
CA GLU A 244 -13.83 -30.23 -4.47
C GLU A 244 -14.46 -31.64 -4.47
N LEU A 245 -15.63 -31.80 -5.12
CA LEU A 245 -16.37 -33.05 -5.33
C LEU A 245 -16.17 -33.60 -6.74
#